data_AF-A0AAJ5F209-F1
#
_entry.id   AF-A0AAJ5F209-F1
#
_cell.length_a   1.000
_cell.length_b   1.000
_cell.length_c   1.000
_cell.angle_alpha   90.00
_cell.angle_beta   90.00
_cell.angle_gamma   90.00
#
_symmetry.space_group_name_H-M   'P 1'
#
loop_
_entity.id
_entity.type
_entity.pdbx_description
1 polymer ?
#
loop_
_entity_poly.entity_id
_entity_poly.type
_entity_poly.pdbx_seq_one_letter_code
_entity_poly.pdbx_strand_id
1 'polypeptide(L)' 'MKRGSRANAVAPGPGGTLILPVSMPPEKVAEIGKQESPIGRPAQPAEIAPAFVFLASQEASYVNARFWG' A
#
# COMPACT_ATOMS: atom_id res chain seq x y z
N MET A 1 22.58 -14.47 -14.73
CA MET A 1 21.28 -13.97 -15.21
C MET A 1 21.26 -12.44 -15.11
N LYS A 2 21.39 -11.71 -16.23
CA LYS A 2 21.06 -10.28 -16.32
C LYS A 2 19.59 -10.13 -16.72
N ARG A 3 18.65 -10.62 -15.91
CA ARG A 3 17.21 -10.45 -16.20
C ARG A 3 16.84 -9.04 -15.79
N GLY A 4 16.28 -8.24 -16.70
CA GLY A 4 15.74 -6.90 -16.41
C GLY A 4 14.51 -6.91 -15.49
N SER A 5 14.38 -7.92 -14.63
CA SER A 5 13.34 -8.04 -13.64
C SER A 5 13.59 -7.02 -12.53
N ARG A 6 12.55 -6.27 -12.16
CA ARG A 6 12.57 -5.29 -11.08
C ARG A 6 11.75 -5.83 -9.91
N ALA A 7 12.27 -5.69 -8.69
CA ALA A 7 11.60 -6.07 -7.47
C ALA A 7 11.48 -4.85 -6.57
N ASN A 8 10.26 -4.50 -6.19
CA ASN A 8 9.93 -3.34 -5.36
C ASN A 8 8.85 -3.72 -4.35
N ALA A 9 8.69 -2.92 -3.30
CA ALA A 9 7.68 -3.09 -2.26
C ALA A 9 6.92 -1.78 -2.05
N VAL A 10 5.61 -1.88 -1.80
CA VAL A 10 4.75 -0.76 -1.41
C VAL A 10 4.35 -0.97 0.04
N ALA A 11 4.60 0.03 0.88
CA ALA A 11 4.26 0.11 2.29
C ALA A 11 3.13 1.12 2.46
N PRO A 12 1.86 0.70 2.31
CA PRO A 12 0.74 1.60 2.48
C PRO A 12 0.59 2.00 3.96
N GLY A 13 0.01 3.17 4.19
CA GLY A 13 -0.54 3.54 5.50
C GLY A 13 -1.72 2.64 5.91
N PRO A 14 -2.41 2.96 7.02
CA PRO A 14 -3.52 2.15 7.52
C PRO A 14 -4.62 1.99 6.45
N GLY A 15 -4.76 0.80 5.89
CA GLY A 15 -5.66 0.52 4.77
C GLY A 15 -6.86 -0.32 5.18
N GLY A 16 -8.06 0.07 4.76
CA GLY A 16 -9.32 -0.62 5.08
C GLY A 16 -9.52 -1.89 4.25
N THR A 17 -8.70 -2.91 4.46
CA THR A 17 -8.77 -4.17 3.70
C THR A 17 -9.56 -5.27 4.42
N LEU A 18 -10.08 -6.23 3.66
CA LEU A 18 -10.94 -7.32 4.14
C LEU A 18 -10.31 -8.20 5.23
N ILE A 19 -8.99 -8.16 5.40
CA ILE A 19 -8.32 -8.92 6.46
C ILE A 19 -8.57 -8.30 7.85
N LEU A 20 -8.83 -6.99 7.95
CA LEU A 20 -8.97 -6.32 9.24
C LEU A 20 -10.19 -6.80 10.02
N PRO A 21 -11.42 -6.87 9.45
CA PRO A 21 -12.57 -7.44 10.15
C PRO A 21 -12.39 -8.89 10.62
N VAL A 22 -11.48 -9.65 9.98
CA VAL A 22 -11.20 -11.05 10.32
C VAL A 22 -10.10 -11.20 11.38
N SER A 23 -9.20 -10.21 11.48
CA SER A 23 -7.98 -10.30 12.29
C SER A 23 -8.02 -9.51 13.59
N MET A 24 -9.02 -8.65 13.80
CA MET A 24 -9.11 -7.79 14.98
C MET A 24 -10.55 -7.49 15.39
N PRO A 25 -10.79 -7.12 16.67
CA PRO A 25 -12.11 -6.75 17.17
C PRO A 25 -12.72 -5.57 16.40
N PRO A 26 -14.06 -5.53 16.23
CA PRO A 26 -14.75 -4.48 15.50
C PRO A 26 -14.42 -3.06 15.98
N GLU A 27 -14.22 -2.87 17.29
CA GLU A 27 -13.89 -1.59 17.90
C GLU A 27 -12.54 -1.07 17.40
N LYS A 28 -11.57 -1.98 17.21
CA LYS A 28 -10.26 -1.61 16.65
C LYS A 28 -10.34 -1.31 15.16
N VAL A 29 -11.15 -2.08 14.41
CA VAL A 29 -11.36 -1.82 12.98
C VAL A 29 -11.94 -0.42 12.75
N ALA A 30 -12.87 0.00 13.61
CA ALA A 30 -13.51 1.31 13.51
C ALA A 30 -12.55 2.47 13.75
N GLU A 31 -11.44 2.27 14.47
CA GLU A 31 -10.47 3.33 14.77
C GLU A 31 -9.33 3.45 13.75
N ILE A 32 -9.18 2.48 12.84
CA ILE A 32 -8.06 2.47 11.89
C ILE A 32 -8.00 3.75 11.06
N GLY A 33 -6.84 4.40 11.09
CA GLY A 33 -6.55 5.56 10.26
C GLY A 33 -7.23 6.85 10.73
N LYS A 34 -8.00 6.84 11.83
CA LYS A 34 -8.57 8.07 12.39
C LYS A 34 -7.50 9.00 12.96
N GLN A 35 -6.45 8.43 13.56
CA GLN A 35 -5.40 9.19 14.25
C GLN A 35 -4.07 9.16 13.50
N GLU A 36 -3.75 8.05 12.83
CA GLU A 36 -2.44 7.82 12.20
C GLU A 36 -2.38 8.33 10.75
N SER A 37 -3.54 8.48 10.10
CA SER A 37 -3.62 9.03 8.75
C SER A 37 -3.70 10.56 8.81
N PRO A 38 -2.88 11.30 8.05
CA PRO A 38 -3.04 12.75 7.90
C PRO A 38 -4.43 13.16 7.36
N ILE A 39 -5.12 12.24 6.67
CA ILE A 39 -6.45 12.45 6.10
C ILE A 39 -7.56 12.04 7.10
N GLY A 40 -7.20 11.46 8.26
CA GLY A 40 -8.14 11.07 9.32
C GLY A 40 -9.07 9.91 8.95
N ARG A 41 -8.72 9.13 7.93
CA ARG A 41 -9.46 7.93 7.52
C ARG A 41 -8.52 6.85 6.96
N PRO A 42 -8.95 5.58 6.92
CA PRO A 42 -8.17 4.54 6.26
C PRO A 42 -8.08 4.77 4.75
N ALA A 43 -6.94 4.38 4.19
CA ALA A 43 -6.73 4.36 2.75
C ALA A 43 -7.63 3.30 2.11
N GLN A 44 -8.19 3.65 0.95
CA GLN A 44 -8.94 2.74 0.10
C GLN A 44 -8.00 2.03 -0.88
N PRO A 45 -8.30 0.79 -1.30
CA PRO A 45 -7.46 0.07 -2.27
C PRO A 45 -7.18 0.84 -3.56
N ALA A 46 -8.16 1.62 -4.04
CA ALA A 46 -8.04 2.45 -5.22
C ALA A 46 -6.98 3.57 -5.08
N GLU A 47 -6.67 4.01 -3.85
CA GLU A 47 -5.66 5.03 -3.58
C GLU A 47 -4.23 4.43 -3.60
N ILE A 48 -4.10 3.12 -3.37
CA ILE A 48 -2.81 2.41 -3.33
C ILE A 48 -2.50 1.80 -4.70
N ALA A 49 -3.51 1.34 -5.44
CA ALA A 49 -3.35 0.66 -6.74
C ALA A 49 -2.46 1.42 -7.76
N PRO A 50 -2.55 2.76 -7.91
CA PRO A 50 -1.71 3.49 -8.86
C PRO A 50 -0.21 3.35 -8.60
N ALA A 51 0.23 3.19 -7.35
CA ALA A 51 1.64 2.96 -7.03
C ALA A 51 2.16 1.65 -7.64
N PHE A 52 1.35 0.59 -7.59
CA PHE A 52 1.69 -0.68 -8.22
C PHE A 52 1.71 -0.58 -9.75
N VAL A 53 0.76 0.15 -10.34
CA VAL A 53 0.74 0.40 -11.79
C VAL A 53 2.01 1.13 -12.23
N PHE A 54 2.40 2.21 -11.53
CA PHE A 54 3.67 2.90 -11.80
C PHE A 54 4.86 1.96 -11.67
N LEU A 55 4.98 1.20 -10.56
CA LEU A 55 6.11 0.31 -10.37
C LEU A 55 6.18 -0.80 -11.44
N ALA A 56 5.05 -1.22 -12.01
CA ALA A 56 5.01 -2.18 -13.10
C ALA A 56 5.32 -1.56 -14.48
N SER A 57 5.15 -0.26 -14.63
CA SER A 57 5.30 0.48 -15.89
C SER A 57 6.76 0.65 -16.36
N GLN A 58 6.95 1.16 -17.59
CA GLN A 58 8.30 1.44 -18.13
C GLN A 58 8.89 2.74 -17.55
N GLU A 59 8.04 3.63 -17.08
CA GLU A 59 8.36 4.89 -16.42
C GLU A 59 9.18 4.63 -15.13
N ALA A 60 9.00 3.45 -14.52
CA ALA A 60 9.78 2.99 -13.38
C ALA A 60 11.02 2.15 -13.77
N SER A 61 11.53 2.26 -15.01
CA SER A 61 12.63 1.43 -15.53
C SER A 61 13.91 1.47 -14.68
N TYR A 62 14.18 2.59 -13.99
CA TYR A 62 15.34 2.74 -13.10
C TYR A 62 15.01 2.54 -11.61
N VAL A 63 13.76 2.18 -11.29
CA VAL A 63 13.31 1.92 -9.91
C VAL A 63 13.37 0.43 -9.63
N ASN A 64 14.33 0.03 -8.81
CA ASN A 64 14.53 -1.34 -8.38
C ASN A 64 15.01 -1.40 -6.92
N ALA A 65 14.67 -2.48 -6.22
CA ALA A 65 14.96 -2.71 -4.80
C ALA A 65 14.46 -1.58 -3.87
N ARG A 66 13.33 -0.94 -4.22
CA ARG A 66 12.79 0.19 -3.45
C ARG A 66 11.60 -0.22 -2.58
N PHE A 67 11.55 0.37 -1.40
CA PHE A 67 10.38 0.41 -0.51
C PHE A 67 9.70 1.76 -0.67
N TRP A 68 8.43 1.77 -1.03
CA TRP A 68 7.68 3.01 -1.32
C TRP A 68 6.53 3.17 -0.34
N GLY A 69 6.48 4.28 0.39
CA GLY A 69 5.47 4.58 1.42
C GLY A 69 5.32 6.07 1.61
#